data_AF-A0A350XDQ0-F1
#
_entry.id   AF-A0A350XDQ0-F1
#
_cell.length_a   1.000
_cell.length_b   1.000
_cell.length_c   1.000
_cell.angle_alpha   90.00
_cell.angle_beta   90.00
_cell.angle_gamma   90.00
#
_symmetry.space_group_name_H-M   'P 1'
#
loop_
_entity.id
_entity.type
_entity.pdbx_description
1 polymer ?
#
loop_
_entity_poly.entity_id
_entity_poly.type
_entity_poly.pdbx_seq_one_letter_code
_entity_poly.pdbx_strand_id
1 'polypeptide(L)'
;NFYPDELREAIDQTIDAIYQPINNGVYRAGFATTQIAYEEGLTDLFNALDYWDEVLGKQRYLCGERITEADVCMFTTLLRFDAVYYGHFKCNLRHLWDYANLWNYLKELYQLPGVKETCNLDHIKRHYYKSHDKINPTRIVPKGPLIDFDAPHNRHGVI
;
A
#
# COMPACT_ATOMS: atom_id res chain seq x y z
N ASN A 1 12.16 2.64 18.68
CA ASN A 1 13.12 3.17 17.69
C ASN A 1 12.90 2.43 16.37
N PHE A 2 12.38 3.14 15.36
CA PHE A 2 12.04 2.59 14.02
C PHE A 2 13.19 2.71 13.00
N TYR A 3 14.28 3.38 13.37
CA TYR A 3 15.47 3.56 12.54
C TYR A 3 16.75 3.28 13.35
N PRO A 4 16.92 2.04 13.85
CA PRO A 4 18.05 1.66 14.68
C PRO A 4 19.34 1.53 13.84
N ASP A 5 20.49 1.83 14.46
CA ASP A 5 21.79 1.91 13.79
C ASP A 5 22.14 0.64 12.99
N GLU A 6 21.81 -0.54 13.54
CA GLU A 6 22.09 -1.85 12.95
C GLU A 6 21.24 -2.19 11.71
N LEU A 7 20.13 -1.46 11.47
CA LEU A 7 19.25 -1.69 10.31
C LEU A 7 19.22 -0.52 9.33
N ARG A 8 19.94 0.58 9.56
CA ARG A 8 19.83 1.80 8.72
C ARG A 8 19.97 1.52 7.23
N GLU A 9 21.03 0.81 6.86
CA GLU A 9 21.29 0.48 5.46
C GLU A 9 20.15 -0.36 4.86
N ALA A 10 19.67 -1.37 5.58
CA ALA A 10 18.55 -2.20 5.14
C ALA A 10 17.25 -1.39 5.02
N ILE A 11 17.00 -0.44 5.94
CA ILE A 11 15.82 0.42 5.91
C ILE A 11 15.87 1.36 4.71
N ASP A 12 16.99 2.04 4.50
CA ASP A 12 17.17 2.98 3.39
C ASP A 12 16.99 2.26 2.04
N GLN A 13 17.65 1.11 1.87
CA GLN A 13 17.50 0.28 0.66
C GLN A 13 16.07 -0.20 0.46
N THR A 14 15.37 -0.56 1.53
CA THR A 14 13.98 -1.02 1.46
C THR A 14 13.05 0.13 1.08
N ILE A 15 13.22 1.32 1.68
CA ILE A 15 12.45 2.53 1.36
C ILE A 15 12.64 2.90 -0.11
N ASP A 16 13.88 2.90 -0.60
CA ASP A 16 14.17 3.15 -2.01
C ASP A 16 13.50 2.12 -2.93
N ALA A 17 13.54 0.84 -2.54
CA ALA A 17 12.95 -0.27 -3.29
C ALA A 17 11.41 -0.24 -3.33
N ILE A 18 10.73 0.33 -2.33
CA ILE A 18 9.26 0.50 -2.37
C ILE A 18 8.85 1.83 -3.00
N TYR A 19 9.69 2.86 -2.94
CA TYR A 19 9.26 4.22 -3.29
C TYR A 19 8.89 4.33 -4.76
N GLN A 20 9.81 4.04 -5.68
CA GLN A 20 9.55 4.19 -7.11
C GLN A 20 8.47 3.25 -7.66
N PRO A 21 8.50 1.93 -7.37
CA PRO A 21 7.53 1.02 -7.97
C PRO A 21 6.19 0.99 -7.24
N ILE A 22 6.11 1.33 -5.95
CA ILE A 22 4.87 1.21 -5.16
C ILE A 22 4.33 2.57 -4.73
N ASN A 23 5.06 3.33 -3.92
CA ASN A 23 4.54 4.60 -3.38
C ASN A 23 4.26 5.63 -4.49
N ASN A 24 5.21 5.78 -5.42
CA ASN A 24 5.08 6.61 -6.61
C ASN A 24 4.43 5.84 -7.78
N GLY A 25 4.57 4.51 -7.83
CA GLY A 25 4.04 3.68 -8.91
C GLY A 25 2.54 3.80 -9.12
N VAL A 26 1.74 3.86 -8.04
CA VAL A 26 0.29 4.09 -8.14
C VAL A 26 -0.06 5.44 -8.78
N TYR A 27 0.76 6.48 -8.56
CA TYR A 27 0.58 7.78 -9.20
C TYR A 27 1.05 7.77 -10.65
N ARG A 28 2.16 7.10 -10.96
CA ARG A 28 2.63 6.89 -12.34
C ARG A 28 1.54 6.25 -13.19
N ALA A 29 0.88 5.20 -12.67
CA ALA A 29 -0.26 4.57 -13.34
C ALA A 29 -1.48 5.52 -13.40
N GLY A 30 -1.87 6.12 -12.26
CA GLY A 30 -3.09 6.92 -12.18
C GLY A 30 -3.10 8.21 -13.01
N PHE A 31 -1.94 8.81 -13.22
CA PHE A 31 -1.77 10.06 -13.96
C PHE A 31 -1.17 9.87 -15.37
N ALA A 32 -0.94 8.63 -15.80
CA ALA A 32 -0.45 8.35 -17.14
C ALA A 32 -1.35 8.99 -18.21
N THR A 33 -0.74 9.66 -19.19
CA THR A 33 -1.43 10.29 -20.32
C THR A 33 -1.39 9.44 -21.58
N THR A 34 -0.65 8.32 -21.56
CA THR A 34 -0.54 7.36 -22.66
C THR A 34 -0.76 5.95 -22.13
N GLN A 35 -1.25 5.06 -23.00
CA GLN A 35 -1.47 3.66 -22.64
C GLN A 35 -0.16 2.95 -22.25
N ILE A 36 0.92 3.20 -22.98
CA ILE A 36 2.23 2.58 -22.72
C ILE A 36 2.75 2.97 -21.33
N ALA A 37 2.71 4.26 -20.96
CA ALA A 37 3.17 4.71 -19.65
C ALA A 37 2.31 4.15 -18.50
N TYR A 38 1.00 3.99 -18.74
CA TYR A 38 0.10 3.33 -17.80
C TYR A 38 0.49 1.85 -17.62
N GLU A 39 0.67 1.11 -18.71
CA GLU A 39 1.01 -0.31 -18.69
C GLU A 39 2.37 -0.59 -18.04
N GLU A 40 3.38 0.24 -18.33
CA GLU A 40 4.70 0.16 -17.68
C GLU A 40 4.59 0.43 -16.17
N GLY A 41 3.92 1.51 -15.77
CA GLY A 41 3.74 1.85 -14.36
C GLY A 41 2.92 0.81 -13.59
N LEU A 42 1.90 0.24 -14.23
CA LEU A 42 1.08 -0.84 -13.66
C LEU A 42 1.88 -2.14 -13.51
N THR A 43 2.70 -2.48 -14.52
CA THR A 43 3.56 -3.67 -14.50
C THR A 43 4.61 -3.58 -13.40
N ASP A 44 5.31 -2.44 -13.29
CA ASP A 44 6.28 -2.18 -12.23
C ASP A 44 5.66 -2.34 -10.83
N LEU A 45 4.47 -1.76 -10.64
CA LEU A 45 3.72 -1.80 -9.39
C LEU A 45 3.39 -3.24 -8.97
N PHE A 46 2.77 -4.01 -9.85
CA PHE A 46 2.33 -5.36 -9.50
C PHE A 46 3.51 -6.34 -9.36
N ASN A 47 4.59 -6.18 -10.15
CA ASN A 47 5.82 -6.94 -9.95
C ASN A 47 6.43 -6.68 -8.57
N ALA A 48 6.42 -5.43 -8.11
CA ALA A 48 6.92 -5.08 -6.78
C ALA A 48 6.00 -5.58 -5.67
N LEU A 49 4.68 -5.47 -5.82
CA LEU A 49 3.73 -6.05 -4.86
C LEU A 49 3.88 -7.57 -4.75
N ASP A 50 4.06 -8.28 -5.87
CA ASP A 50 4.34 -9.72 -5.88
C ASP A 50 5.62 -10.06 -5.13
N TYR A 51 6.72 -9.34 -5.42
CA TYR A 51 7.98 -9.51 -4.71
C TYR A 51 7.84 -9.32 -3.19
N TRP A 52 7.20 -8.24 -2.76
CA TRP A 52 7.04 -7.94 -1.33
C TRP A 52 6.06 -8.87 -0.63
N ASP A 53 5.06 -9.40 -1.33
CA ASP A 53 4.21 -10.47 -0.79
C ASP A 53 5.03 -11.74 -0.52
N GLU A 54 5.92 -12.12 -1.42
CA GLU A 54 6.82 -13.27 -1.21
C GLU A 54 7.80 -13.04 -0.04
N VAL A 55 8.38 -11.84 0.06
CA VAL A 55 9.26 -11.46 1.18
C VAL A 55 8.49 -11.56 2.49
N LEU A 56 7.30 -10.95 2.57
CA LEU A 56 6.46 -11.00 3.78
C LEU A 56 5.92 -12.41 4.07
N GLY A 57 6.00 -13.35 3.12
CA GLY A 57 5.74 -14.77 3.39
C GLY A 57 6.86 -15.46 4.19
N LYS A 58 8.06 -14.89 4.22
CA LYS A 58 9.27 -15.46 4.83
C LYS A 58 9.73 -14.72 6.09
N GLN A 59 9.30 -13.49 6.28
CA GLN A 59 9.67 -12.63 7.41
C GLN A 59 8.49 -11.76 7.81
N ARG A 60 8.45 -11.31 9.06
CA ARG A 60 7.30 -10.61 9.61
C ARG A 60 7.07 -9.21 9.02
N TYR A 61 8.13 -8.43 8.85
CA TYR A 61 8.13 -7.03 8.38
C TYR A 61 9.14 -6.83 7.25
N LEU A 62 9.20 -5.64 6.65
CA LEU A 62 10.03 -5.41 5.45
C LEU A 62 11.53 -5.57 5.70
N CYS A 63 12.01 -5.30 6.91
CA CYS A 63 13.43 -5.42 7.29
C CYS A 63 13.67 -6.54 8.33
N GLY A 64 12.83 -7.59 8.36
CA GLY A 64 12.97 -8.75 9.23
C GLY A 64 11.88 -8.85 10.30
N GLU A 65 12.27 -9.11 11.55
CA GLU A 65 11.32 -9.46 12.63
C GLU A 65 10.72 -8.25 13.37
N ARG A 66 11.26 -7.04 13.16
CA ARG A 66 10.82 -5.81 13.85
C ARG A 66 10.32 -4.76 12.87
N ILE A 67 9.33 -3.98 13.31
CA ILE A 67 8.82 -2.83 12.57
C ILE A 67 9.92 -1.77 12.46
N THR A 68 10.08 -1.22 11.26
CA THR A 68 10.96 -0.11 10.94
C THR A 68 10.21 1.03 10.24
N GLU A 69 10.91 2.11 9.92
CA GLU A 69 10.37 3.22 9.13
C GLU A 69 9.88 2.76 7.75
N ALA A 70 10.54 1.77 7.15
CA ALA A 70 10.12 1.25 5.85
C ALA A 70 8.69 0.69 5.89
N ASP A 71 8.31 0.05 6.99
CA ASP A 71 6.95 -0.47 7.17
C ASP A 71 5.91 0.64 7.22
N VAL A 72 6.25 1.76 7.89
CA VAL A 72 5.39 2.94 7.95
C VAL A 72 5.22 3.55 6.54
N CYS A 73 6.30 3.64 5.77
CA CYS A 73 6.27 4.12 4.39
C CYS A 73 5.38 3.25 3.50
N MET A 74 5.51 1.92 3.57
CA MET A 74 4.69 0.98 2.81
C MET A 74 3.22 1.00 3.23
N PHE A 75 2.96 0.99 4.55
CA PHE A 75 1.62 0.98 5.14
C PHE A 75 0.73 2.09 4.59
N THR A 76 1.27 3.31 4.48
CA THR A 76 0.48 4.45 4.02
C THR A 76 -0.04 4.27 2.59
N THR A 77 0.72 3.63 1.70
CA THR A 77 0.25 3.29 0.36
C THR A 77 -0.75 2.14 0.40
N LEU A 78 -0.45 1.05 1.12
CA LEU A 78 -1.31 -0.12 1.17
C LEU A 78 -2.71 0.20 1.72
N LEU A 79 -2.80 0.98 2.79
CA LEU A 79 -4.06 1.42 3.41
C LEU A 79 -5.02 2.10 2.42
N ARG A 80 -4.47 2.79 1.42
CA ARG A 80 -5.23 3.56 0.42
C ARG A 80 -5.55 2.76 -0.84
N PHE A 81 -4.92 1.59 -1.03
CA PHE A 81 -4.90 0.90 -2.31
C PHE A 81 -6.31 0.49 -2.77
N ASP A 82 -6.98 -0.39 -2.04
CA ASP A 82 -8.30 -0.89 -2.44
C ASP A 82 -9.38 0.20 -2.42
N ALA A 83 -9.26 1.15 -1.48
CA ALA A 83 -10.22 2.24 -1.32
C ALA A 83 -10.13 3.31 -2.43
N VAL A 84 -8.94 3.51 -2.99
CA VAL A 84 -8.64 4.59 -3.93
C VAL A 84 -7.90 4.08 -5.15
N TYR A 85 -6.64 3.63 -5.00
CA TYR A 85 -5.74 3.42 -6.14
C TYR A 85 -6.25 2.34 -7.10
N TYR A 86 -6.86 1.28 -6.57
CA TYR A 86 -7.48 0.21 -7.36
C TYR A 86 -8.41 0.78 -8.43
N GLY A 87 -9.40 1.60 -8.02
CA GLY A 87 -10.36 2.19 -8.96
C GLY A 87 -9.88 3.50 -9.58
N HIS A 88 -9.61 4.49 -8.73
CA HIS A 88 -9.32 5.88 -9.13
C HIS A 88 -8.06 5.99 -10.00
N PHE A 89 -7.01 5.25 -9.65
CA PHE A 89 -5.76 5.21 -10.42
C PHE A 89 -5.67 4.01 -11.38
N LYS A 90 -6.76 3.23 -11.51
CA LYS A 90 -6.82 2.04 -12.37
C LYS A 90 -5.77 0.99 -12.00
N CYS A 91 -5.30 0.94 -10.76
CA CYS A 91 -4.40 -0.10 -10.29
C CYS A 91 -5.17 -1.41 -10.00
N ASN A 92 -5.91 -1.93 -11.00
CA ASN A 92 -6.98 -2.91 -10.79
C ASN A 92 -6.69 -4.33 -11.30
N LEU A 93 -5.41 -4.74 -11.39
CA LEU A 93 -5.12 -6.14 -11.74
C LEU A 93 -5.55 -7.12 -10.64
N ARG A 94 -5.30 -6.76 -9.37
CA ARG A 94 -5.68 -7.51 -8.16
C ARG A 94 -5.93 -6.55 -7.01
N HIS A 95 -6.79 -6.94 -6.08
CA HIS A 95 -6.94 -6.23 -4.80
C HIS A 95 -5.80 -6.60 -3.85
N LEU A 96 -5.54 -5.77 -2.83
CA LEU A 96 -4.58 -6.16 -1.79
C LEU A 96 -5.07 -7.36 -0.99
N TRP A 97 -6.37 -7.51 -0.77
CA TRP A 97 -6.92 -8.69 -0.08
C TRP A 97 -6.74 -10.01 -0.84
N ASP A 98 -6.38 -9.98 -2.14
CA ASP A 98 -6.03 -11.17 -2.91
C ASP A 98 -4.60 -11.66 -2.61
N TYR A 99 -3.79 -10.84 -1.94
CA TYR A 99 -2.43 -11.17 -1.50
C TYR A 99 -2.42 -11.75 -0.09
N ALA A 100 -1.86 -12.96 0.05
CA ALA A 100 -1.89 -13.68 1.32
C ALA A 100 -1.09 -12.98 2.43
N ASN A 101 0.05 -12.37 2.10
CA ASN A 101 0.95 -11.78 3.09
C ASN A 101 0.74 -10.28 3.22
N LEU A 102 0.64 -9.54 2.11
CA LEU A 102 0.40 -8.08 2.12
C LEU A 102 -0.91 -7.71 2.82
N TRP A 103 -2.00 -8.46 2.60
CA TRP A 103 -3.27 -8.19 3.27
C TRP A 103 -3.17 -8.33 4.78
N ASN A 104 -2.55 -9.43 5.24
CA ASN A 104 -2.40 -9.69 6.66
C ASN A 104 -1.35 -8.78 7.32
N TYR A 105 -0.35 -8.34 6.56
CA TYR A 105 0.63 -7.35 6.98
C TYR A 105 -0.02 -5.97 7.17
N LEU A 106 -0.85 -5.54 6.22
CA LEU A 106 -1.63 -4.30 6.34
C LEU A 106 -2.54 -4.31 7.56
N LYS A 107 -3.28 -5.41 7.78
CA LYS A 107 -4.14 -5.58 8.96
C LYS A 107 -3.35 -5.57 10.27
N GLU A 108 -2.22 -6.25 10.33
CA GLU A 108 -1.34 -6.25 11.51
C GLU A 108 -0.92 -4.83 11.88
N LEU A 109 -0.40 -4.06 10.92
CA LEU A 109 0.03 -2.68 11.15
C LEU A 109 -1.15 -1.78 11.55
N TYR A 110 -2.31 -1.94 10.92
CA TYR A 110 -3.53 -1.20 11.27
C TYR A 110 -3.98 -1.45 12.70
N GLN A 111 -3.83 -2.69 13.20
CA GLN A 111 -4.27 -3.13 14.52
C GLN A 111 -3.27 -2.80 15.64
N LEU A 112 -2.11 -2.22 15.33
CA LEU A 112 -1.19 -1.72 16.35
C LEU A 112 -1.85 -0.61 17.18
N PRO A 113 -1.57 -0.54 18.50
CA PRO A 113 -2.16 0.48 19.37
C PRO A 113 -1.92 1.90 18.83
N GLY A 114 -3.01 2.66 18.65
CA GLY A 114 -2.95 4.06 18.19
C GLY A 114 -2.91 4.27 16.68
N VAL A 115 -2.73 3.21 15.85
CA VAL A 115 -2.62 3.37 14.38
C VAL A 115 -3.98 3.57 13.74
N LYS A 116 -4.99 2.79 14.12
CA LYS A 116 -6.37 2.89 13.62
C LYS A 116 -6.93 4.31 13.72
N GLU A 117 -6.64 5.01 14.80
CA GLU A 117 -7.11 6.37 15.09
C GLU A 117 -6.56 7.40 14.09
N THR A 118 -5.44 7.10 13.44
CA THR A 118 -4.85 7.93 12.39
C THR A 118 -5.46 7.67 11.00
N CYS A 119 -6.28 6.62 10.85
CA CYS A 119 -6.76 6.13 9.58
C CYS A 119 -8.21 6.56 9.30
N ASN A 120 -8.39 7.65 8.54
CA ASN A 120 -9.72 8.11 8.13
C ASN A 120 -9.97 7.85 6.63
N LEU A 121 -10.62 6.72 6.30
CA LEU A 121 -10.93 6.35 4.91
C LEU A 121 -11.91 7.31 4.22
N ASP A 122 -12.85 7.93 4.93
CA ASP A 122 -13.75 8.93 4.32
C ASP A 122 -12.96 10.14 3.85
N HIS A 123 -12.08 10.68 4.71
CA HIS A 123 -11.21 11.79 4.36
C HIS A 123 -10.30 11.45 3.18
N ILE A 124 -9.66 10.28 3.21
CA ILE A 124 -8.83 9.76 2.11
C ILE A 124 -9.64 9.73 0.81
N LYS A 125 -10.79 9.03 0.78
CA LYS A 125 -11.59 8.89 -0.44
C LYS A 125 -12.07 10.24 -0.96
N ARG A 126 -12.58 11.11 -0.09
CA ARG A 126 -13.06 12.44 -0.50
C ARG A 126 -11.93 13.28 -1.09
N HIS A 127 -10.72 13.22 -0.54
CA HIS A 127 -9.57 13.91 -1.09
C HIS A 127 -9.29 13.47 -2.53
N TYR A 128 -9.04 12.18 -2.76
CA TYR A 128 -8.67 11.69 -4.11
C TYR A 128 -9.79 11.86 -5.14
N TYR A 129 -11.01 11.45 -4.81
CA TYR A 129 -12.10 11.43 -5.78
C TYR A 129 -12.66 12.84 -6.06
N LYS A 130 -12.52 13.82 -5.16
CA LYS A 130 -13.01 15.20 -5.39
C LYS A 130 -11.94 16.15 -5.92
N SER A 131 -10.67 15.97 -5.57
CA SER A 131 -9.61 16.91 -5.95
C SER A 131 -8.99 16.64 -7.32
N HIS A 132 -9.02 15.40 -7.81
CA HIS A 132 -8.45 15.04 -9.12
C HIS A 132 -9.48 15.11 -10.24
N ASP A 133 -9.93 16.32 -10.58
CA ASP A 133 -10.96 16.56 -11.60
C ASP A 133 -10.57 16.08 -13.02
N LYS A 134 -9.28 16.05 -13.35
CA LYS A 134 -8.79 15.46 -14.61
C LYS A 134 -9.02 13.95 -14.71
N ILE A 135 -8.99 13.24 -13.58
CA ILE A 135 -9.21 11.79 -13.51
C ILE A 135 -10.69 11.49 -13.29
N ASN A 136 -11.34 12.24 -12.41
CA ASN A 136 -12.75 12.09 -12.05
C ASN A 136 -13.51 13.43 -12.17
N PRO A 137 -13.92 13.83 -13.40
CA PRO A 137 -14.61 15.10 -13.62
C PRO A 137 -15.92 15.24 -12.84
N THR A 138 -16.60 14.12 -12.58
CA THR A 138 -17.89 14.09 -11.86
C THR A 138 -17.75 14.33 -10.36
N ARG A 139 -16.54 14.17 -9.81
CA ARG A 139 -16.24 14.24 -8.36
C ARG A 139 -17.07 13.31 -7.48
N ILE A 140 -17.67 12.27 -8.10
CA ILE A 140 -18.39 11.23 -7.38
C ILE A 140 -17.39 10.43 -6.56
N VAL A 141 -17.70 10.25 -5.27
CA VAL A 141 -16.94 9.38 -4.37
C VAL A 141 -17.66 8.03 -4.31
N PRO A 142 -17.03 6.92 -4.71
CA PRO A 142 -17.69 5.62 -4.69
C PRO A 142 -18.01 5.19 -3.26
N LYS A 143 -19.12 4.47 -3.07
CA LYS A 143 -19.51 3.96 -1.74
C LYS A 143 -18.57 2.85 -1.25
N GLY A 144 -18.21 1.92 -2.14
CA GLY A 144 -17.31 0.82 -1.84
C GLY A 144 -15.81 1.16 -1.93
N PRO A 145 -14.94 0.16 -1.77
CA PRO A 145 -15.27 -1.17 -1.25
C PRO A 145 -15.61 -1.13 0.26
N LEU A 146 -16.24 -2.20 0.75
CA LEU A 146 -16.33 -2.46 2.19
C LEU A 146 -15.03 -3.15 2.61
N ILE A 147 -14.30 -2.55 3.54
CA ILE A 147 -13.02 -3.06 4.00
C ILE A 147 -13.09 -3.27 5.50
N ASP A 148 -12.76 -4.47 5.96
CA ASP A 148 -12.63 -4.80 7.37
C ASP A 148 -11.16 -5.00 7.72
N PHE A 149 -10.52 -3.93 8.18
CA PHE A 149 -9.14 -3.98 8.68
C PHE A 149 -9.05 -4.52 10.12
N ASP A 150 -10.17 -4.64 10.84
CA ASP A 150 -10.23 -5.18 12.21
C ASP A 150 -10.29 -6.71 12.22
N ALA A 151 -10.57 -7.34 11.07
CA ALA A 151 -10.54 -8.79 10.93
C ALA A 151 -9.17 -9.38 11.37
N PRO A 152 -9.14 -10.55 12.04
CA PRO A 152 -7.88 -11.15 12.49
C PRO A 152 -6.87 -11.31 11.35
N HIS A 153 -5.59 -11.04 11.64
CA HIS A 153 -4.48 -11.38 10.76
C HIS A 153 -3.82 -12.69 11.21
N ASN A 154 -3.11 -13.36 10.31
CA ASN A 154 -2.47 -14.66 10.57
C ASN A 154 -0.95 -14.58 10.82
N ARG A 155 -0.42 -13.39 11.11
CA ARG A 155 1.04 -13.14 11.16
C ARG A 155 1.70 -13.36 12.52
N HIS A 156 0.94 -13.79 13.54
CA HIS A 156 1.48 -14.06 14.88
C HIS A 156 2.55 -15.17 14.91
N GLY A 157 2.61 -16.05 13.90
CA GLY A 157 3.57 -17.17 13.81
C GLY A 157 4.67 -16.99 12.76
N VAL A 158 4.73 -15.85 12.07
CA VAL A 158 5.83 -15.55 11.15
C VAL A 158 6.97 -15.00 12.01
N ILE A 159 8.01 -15.81 12.19
CA ILE A 159 9.29 -15.41 12.80
C ILE A 159 10.13 -14.87 11.64
#